data_AF-G3UYW8-F1
#
_entry.id   AF-G3UYW8-F1
#
_cell.length_a   1.000
_cell.length_b   1.000
_cell.length_c   1.000
_cell.angle_alpha   90.00
_cell.angle_beta   90.00
_cell.angle_gamma   90.00
#
_symmetry.space_group_name_H-M   'P 1'
#
loop_
_entity.id
_entity.type
_entity.pdbx_description
1 polymer ?
#
loop_
_entity_poly.entity_id
_entity_poly.type
_entity_poly.pdbx_seq_one_letter_code
_entity_poly.pdbx_strand_id
1 'polypeptide(L)'
;MAEVESPLKLSGAPPPPEGVGGGHCSEISTELIRSLTELQELEAVYERLCGEEKAVEKELDALLEQQNTIESKMVTLHRMGLAENVSSKVRQLDLAKNRLYQAIQRADDILDLKFCM
;
A
#
# COMPACT_ATOMS: atom_id res chain seq x y z
N MET A 1 6.12 -33.25 33.41
CA MET A 1 6.66 -31.88 33.50
C MET A 1 6.86 -31.38 32.07
N ALA A 2 6.15 -30.29 31.73
CA ALA A 2 6.30 -29.39 30.58
C ALA A 2 6.29 -29.97 29.14
N GLU A 3 5.10 -30.07 28.54
CA GLU A 3 4.96 -29.66 27.14
C GLU A 3 4.76 -28.14 27.12
N VAL A 4 5.62 -27.44 26.39
CA VAL A 4 5.59 -25.98 26.24
C VAL A 4 4.60 -25.64 25.14
N GLU A 5 3.44 -25.17 25.58
CA GLU A 5 2.37 -24.58 24.79
C GLU A 5 2.67 -23.09 24.51
N SER A 6 2.69 -22.68 23.24
CA SER A 6 2.37 -21.33 22.73
C SER A 6 2.57 -21.24 21.21
N PRO A 7 1.91 -20.32 20.46
CA PRO A 7 1.40 -19.03 20.94
C PRO A 7 -0.06 -18.68 20.56
N LEU A 8 -0.74 -18.12 21.57
CA LEU A 8 -1.50 -16.86 21.53
C LEU A 8 -2.20 -16.53 20.19
N LYS A 9 -3.48 -16.89 20.11
CA LYS A 9 -4.45 -16.25 19.22
C LYS A 9 -4.66 -14.80 19.68
N LEU A 10 -4.17 -13.83 18.92
CA LEU A 10 -4.53 -12.43 19.11
C LEU A 10 -4.94 -11.78 17.79
N SER A 11 -6.14 -11.20 17.87
CA SER A 11 -6.68 -10.12 17.07
C SER A 11 -7.19 -10.45 15.67
N GLY A 12 -8.52 -10.43 15.55
CA GLY A 12 -9.23 -10.45 14.29
C GLY A 12 -8.93 -9.21 13.47
N ALA A 13 -8.25 -9.41 12.35
CA ALA A 13 -8.40 -8.53 11.20
C ALA A 13 -9.62 -9.04 10.42
N PRO A 14 -10.53 -8.15 9.97
CA PRO A 14 -11.53 -8.56 9.00
C PRO A 14 -10.83 -9.12 7.76
N PRO A 15 -11.37 -10.18 7.12
CA PRO A 15 -10.81 -10.69 5.88
C PRO A 15 -10.71 -9.53 4.87
N PRO A 16 -9.66 -9.49 4.02
CA PRO A 16 -9.60 -8.52 2.95
C PRO A 16 -10.89 -8.60 2.13
N PRO A 17 -11.43 -7.48 1.61
CA PRO A 17 -12.60 -7.53 0.75
C PRO A 17 -12.28 -8.51 -0.36
N GLU A 18 -13.13 -9.54 -0.48
CA GLU A 18 -13.07 -10.51 -1.56
C GLU A 18 -12.87 -9.71 -2.84
N GLY A 19 -11.69 -9.89 -3.45
CA GLY A 19 -11.40 -9.24 -4.72
C GLY A 19 -12.58 -9.54 -5.63
N VAL A 20 -13.17 -8.48 -6.17
CA VAL A 20 -14.24 -8.58 -7.17
C VAL A 20 -13.58 -9.14 -8.43
N GLY A 21 -13.28 -10.44 -8.40
CA GLY A 21 -12.89 -11.24 -9.53
C GLY A 21 -14.16 -11.63 -10.25
N GLY A 22 -14.86 -10.63 -10.78
CA GLY A 22 -15.94 -10.82 -11.74
C GLY A 22 -15.33 -11.29 -13.05
N GLY A 23 -14.86 -12.53 -13.05
CA GLY A 23 -14.42 -13.21 -14.26
C GLY A 23 -15.62 -13.36 -15.18
N HIS A 24 -15.81 -12.40 -16.08
CA HIS A 24 -16.59 -12.62 -17.27
C HIS A 24 -15.71 -13.47 -18.21
N CYS A 25 -15.66 -14.78 -17.95
CA CYS A 25 -15.27 -15.71 -19.00
C CYS A 25 -16.22 -15.46 -20.18
N SER A 26 -15.68 -15.27 -21.38
CA SER A 26 -16.48 -15.24 -22.60
C SER A 26 -17.45 -16.41 -22.56
N GLU A 27 -18.75 -16.13 -22.71
CA GLU A 27 -19.79 -17.16 -22.65
C GLU A 27 -19.70 -18.13 -23.85
N ILE A 28 -18.87 -17.80 -24.85
CA ILE A 28 -18.68 -18.58 -26.06
C ILE A 28 -17.60 -19.64 -25.83
N SER A 29 -18.00 -20.91 -25.84
CA SER A 29 -17.07 -22.03 -25.73
C SER A 29 -16.29 -22.26 -27.03
N THR A 30 -15.03 -22.67 -26.90
CA THR A 30 -14.19 -22.99 -28.06
C THR A 30 -14.72 -24.21 -28.84
N GLU A 31 -15.43 -25.10 -28.16
CA GLU A 31 -16.13 -26.25 -28.74
C GLU A 31 -17.27 -25.82 -29.66
N LEU A 32 -18.05 -24.79 -29.26
CA LEU A 32 -19.10 -24.23 -30.11
C LEU A 32 -18.51 -23.65 -31.39
N ILE A 33 -17.45 -22.84 -31.29
CA ILE A 33 -16.78 -22.25 -32.46
C ILE A 33 -16.31 -23.33 -33.43
N ARG A 34 -15.77 -24.44 -32.92
CA ARG A 34 -15.32 -25.59 -33.74
C ARG A 34 -16.46 -26.35 -34.43
N SER A 35 -17.69 -26.24 -33.92
CA SER A 35 -18.87 -26.90 -34.50
C SER A 35 -19.61 -26.06 -35.55
N LEU A 36 -19.31 -24.76 -35.66
CA LEU A 36 -19.91 -23.89 -36.64
C LEU A 36 -19.43 -24.28 -38.05
N THR A 37 -20.38 -24.51 -38.94
CA THR A 37 -20.12 -24.82 -40.36
C THR A 37 -20.59 -23.73 -41.30
N GLU A 38 -21.48 -22.85 -40.84
CA GLU A 38 -22.05 -21.74 -41.62
C GLU A 38 -21.22 -20.45 -41.44
N LEU A 39 -20.88 -19.81 -42.56
CA LEU A 39 -20.04 -18.60 -42.56
C LEU A 39 -20.70 -17.45 -41.79
N GLN A 40 -22.01 -17.25 -41.97
CA GLN A 40 -22.74 -16.16 -41.33
C GLN A 40 -22.75 -16.26 -39.80
N GLU A 41 -22.83 -17.49 -39.27
CA GLU A 41 -22.81 -17.76 -37.84
C GLU A 41 -21.41 -17.52 -37.26
N LEU A 42 -20.37 -17.91 -38.01
CA LEU A 42 -18.98 -17.65 -37.64
C LEU A 42 -18.66 -16.15 -37.60
N GLU A 43 -19.12 -15.38 -38.60
CA GLU A 43 -18.99 -13.93 -38.64
C GLU A 43 -19.67 -13.27 -37.43
N ALA A 44 -20.88 -13.70 -37.08
CA ALA A 44 -21.60 -13.16 -35.92
C ALA A 44 -20.88 -13.44 -34.60
N VAL A 45 -20.34 -14.66 -34.43
CA VAL A 45 -19.55 -15.04 -33.25
C VAL A 45 -18.24 -14.27 -33.19
N TYR A 46 -17.57 -14.08 -34.33
CA TYR A 46 -16.34 -13.29 -34.42
C TYR A 46 -16.57 -11.83 -33.98
N GLU A 47 -17.60 -11.16 -34.52
CA GLU A 47 -17.93 -9.78 -34.16
C GLU A 47 -18.24 -9.64 -32.66
N ARG A 48 -18.95 -10.62 -32.09
CA ARG A 48 -19.20 -10.66 -30.64
C ARG A 48 -17.89 -10.78 -29.85
N LEU A 49 -17.00 -11.68 -30.24
CA LEU A 49 -15.69 -11.84 -29.59
C LEU A 49 -14.84 -10.58 -29.69
N CYS A 50 -14.84 -9.88 -30.82
CA CYS A 50 -14.17 -8.58 -30.95
C CYS A 50 -14.76 -7.53 -30.01
N GLY A 51 -16.07 -7.53 -29.82
CA GLY A 51 -16.73 -6.69 -28.83
C GLY A 51 -16.30 -6.99 -27.39
N GLU A 52 -16.22 -8.28 -27.04
CA GLU A 52 -15.76 -8.76 -25.72
C GLU A 52 -14.28 -8.42 -25.50
N GLU A 53 -13.41 -8.65 -26.49
CA GLU A 53 -11.98 -8.29 -26.45
C GLU A 53 -11.80 -6.79 -26.15
N LYS A 54 -12.53 -5.93 -26.85
CA LYS A 54 -12.48 -4.48 -26.64
C LYS A 54 -13.02 -4.05 -25.27
N ALA A 55 -13.98 -4.78 -24.72
CA ALA A 55 -14.48 -4.54 -23.37
C ALA A 55 -13.42 -4.89 -22.32
N VAL A 56 -12.77 -6.05 -22.48
CA VAL A 56 -11.68 -6.51 -21.62
C VAL A 56 -10.49 -5.55 -21.67
N GLU A 57 -10.12 -5.06 -22.86
CA GLU A 57 -9.05 -4.07 -23.04
C GLU A 57 -9.32 -2.80 -22.23
N LYS A 58 -10.53 -2.26 -22.30
CA LYS A 58 -10.93 -1.07 -21.53
C LYS A 58 -10.92 -1.31 -20.03
N GLU A 59 -11.35 -2.49 -19.59
CA GLU A 59 -11.33 -2.84 -18.17
C GLU A 59 -9.89 -2.94 -17.67
N LEU A 60 -9.00 -3.54 -18.46
CA LEU A 60 -7.58 -3.62 -18.16
C LEU A 60 -6.95 -2.22 -18.05
N ASP A 61 -7.23 -1.32 -19.00
CA ASP A 61 -6.77 0.07 -18.93
C ASP A 61 -7.24 0.78 -17.66
N ALA A 62 -8.53 0.65 -17.33
CA ALA A 62 -9.10 1.23 -16.11
C ALA A 62 -8.45 0.67 -14.83
N LEU A 63 -8.21 -0.64 -14.78
CA LEU A 63 -7.53 -1.28 -13.65
C LEU A 63 -6.07 -0.82 -13.52
N LEU A 64 -5.35 -0.66 -14.62
CA LEU A 64 -3.99 -0.13 -14.63
C LEU A 64 -3.95 1.33 -14.14
N GLU A 65 -4.90 2.16 -14.54
CA GLU A 65 -5.03 3.54 -14.03
C GLU A 65 -5.34 3.58 -12.53
N GLN A 66 -6.23 2.70 -12.06
CA GLN A 66 -6.51 2.55 -10.63
C GLN A 66 -5.27 2.11 -9.85
N GLN A 67 -4.53 1.11 -10.35
CA GLN A 67 -3.28 0.64 -9.76
C GLN A 67 -2.26 1.78 -9.62
N ASN A 68 -2.04 2.55 -10.70
CA ASN A 68 -1.15 3.72 -10.69
C ASN A 68 -1.57 4.76 -9.63
N THR A 69 -2.87 5.00 -9.50
CA THR A 69 -3.42 5.93 -8.51
C THR A 69 -3.19 5.43 -7.09
N ILE A 70 -3.40 4.15 -6.84
CA ILE A 70 -3.20 3.51 -5.53
C ILE A 70 -1.72 3.56 -5.14
N GLU A 71 -0.81 3.24 -6.05
CA GLU A 71 0.63 3.30 -5.82
C GLU A 71 1.10 4.70 -5.44
N SER A 72 0.63 5.72 -6.17
CA SER A 72 0.93 7.12 -5.87
C SER A 72 0.46 7.55 -4.48
N LYS A 73 -0.77 7.14 -4.10
CA LYS A 73 -1.32 7.39 -2.75
C LYS A 73 -0.51 6.67 -1.67
N MET A 74 -0.12 5.42 -1.91
CA MET A 74 0.70 4.63 -0.98
C MET A 74 2.05 5.30 -0.70
N VAL A 75 2.76 5.71 -1.75
CA VAL A 75 4.06 6.40 -1.62
C VAL A 75 3.91 7.69 -0.82
N THR A 76 2.85 8.46 -1.08
CA THR A 76 2.57 9.70 -0.37
C THR A 76 2.32 9.46 1.12
N LEU A 77 1.45 8.52 1.47
CA LEU A 77 1.14 8.18 2.87
C LEU A 77 2.38 7.69 3.62
N HIS A 78 3.16 6.79 3.01
CA HIS A 78 4.38 6.28 3.61
C HIS A 78 5.39 7.41 3.86
N ARG A 79 5.57 8.32 2.89
CA ARG A 79 6.44 9.49 3.04
C ARG A 79 5.98 10.41 4.16
N MET A 80 4.68 10.69 4.25
CA MET A 80 4.12 11.55 5.30
C MET A 80 4.40 10.97 6.69
N GLY A 81 4.11 9.69 6.91
CA GLY A 81 4.37 9.03 8.20
C GLY A 81 5.84 9.05 8.60
N LEU A 82 6.76 8.85 7.65
CA LEU A 82 8.20 8.98 7.93
C LEU A 82 8.62 10.42 8.25
N ALA A 83 8.12 11.40 7.49
CA ALA A 83 8.43 12.82 7.69
C ALA A 83 7.98 13.34 9.06
N GLU A 84 6.77 12.97 9.51
CA GLU A 84 6.25 13.32 10.84
C GLU A 84 7.11 12.72 11.95
N ASN A 85 7.47 11.45 11.84
CA ASN A 85 8.31 10.74 12.80
C ASN A 85 9.71 11.35 12.92
N VAL A 86 10.36 11.62 11.78
CA VAL A 86 11.68 12.27 11.75
C VAL A 86 11.60 13.67 12.34
N SER A 87 10.61 14.47 11.97
CA SER A 87 10.43 15.83 12.48
C SER A 87 10.21 15.86 14.00
N SER A 88 9.39 14.93 14.53
CA SER A 88 9.18 14.76 15.97
C SER A 88 10.48 14.42 16.70
N LYS A 89 11.28 13.49 16.17
CA LYS A 89 12.58 13.12 16.74
C LYS A 89 13.59 14.26 16.70
N VAL A 90 13.68 15.00 15.60
CA VAL A 90 14.56 16.18 15.48
C VAL A 90 14.19 17.22 16.55
N ARG A 91 12.90 17.52 16.70
CA ARG A 91 12.43 18.46 17.73
C ARG A 91 12.75 18.00 19.15
N GLN A 92 12.59 16.70 19.45
CA GLN A 92 12.97 16.14 20.75
C GLN A 92 14.48 16.27 20.99
N LEU A 93 15.30 16.00 19.98
CA LEU A 93 16.75 16.14 20.04
C LEU A 93 17.16 17.60 20.30
N ASP A 94 16.52 18.55 19.63
CA ASP A 94 16.78 19.99 19.82
C ASP A 94 16.46 20.43 21.24
N LEU A 95 15.34 19.99 21.81
CA LEU A 95 14.98 20.28 23.20
C LEU A 95 15.98 19.69 24.19
N ALA A 96 16.42 18.44 23.97
CA ALA A 96 17.41 17.79 24.81
C ALA A 96 18.77 18.51 24.73
N LYS A 97 19.21 18.84 23.52
CA LYS A 97 20.45 19.58 23.23
C LYS A 97 20.46 20.94 23.93
N ASN A 98 19.38 21.71 23.82
CA ASN A 98 19.26 23.01 24.48
C ASN A 98 19.33 22.91 26.01
N ARG A 99 18.65 21.91 26.60
CA ARG A 99 18.71 21.67 28.06
C ARG A 99 20.13 21.32 28.52
N LEU A 100 20.85 20.51 27.75
CA LEU A 100 22.21 20.12 28.05
C LEU A 100 23.16 21.32 27.99
N TYR A 101 23.09 22.16 26.95
CA TYR A 101 23.89 23.38 26.89
C TYR A 101 23.60 24.35 28.02
N GLN A 102 22.34 24.52 28.42
CA GLN A 102 22.00 25.34 29.57
C GLN A 102 22.57 24.78 30.89
N ALA A 103 22.66 23.45 31.03
CA ALA A 103 23.24 22.82 32.20
C ALA A 103 24.76 22.99 32.22
N ILE A 104 25.42 22.87 31.07
CA ILE A 104 26.86 23.14 30.90
C ILE A 104 27.15 24.60 31.28
N GLN A 105 26.44 25.56 30.68
CA GLN A 105 26.64 26.98 30.99
C GLN A 105 26.48 27.26 32.49
N ARG A 106 25.45 26.70 33.13
CA ARG A 106 25.26 26.83 34.58
C ARG A 106 26.41 26.23 35.39
N ALA A 107 27.02 25.14 34.93
CA ALA A 107 28.19 24.57 35.58
C ALA A 107 29.40 25.50 35.43
N ASP A 108 29.63 26.04 34.24
CA ASP A 108 30.71 26.99 33.96
C ASP A 108 30.55 28.27 34.81
N ASP A 109 29.35 28.86 34.87
CA ASP A 109 29.06 30.04 35.68
C ASP A 109 29.34 29.80 37.19
N ILE A 110 29.04 28.59 37.71
CA ILE A 110 29.33 28.20 39.10
C ILE A 110 30.84 28.09 39.34
N LEU A 111 31.56 27.51 38.38
CA LEU A 111 33.02 27.38 38.47
C LEU A 111 33.68 28.76 38.45
N ASP A 112 33.28 29.66 37.54
CA ASP A 112 33.80 31.03 37.49
C ASP A 112 33.58 31.76 38.82
N LEU A 113 32.37 31.67 39.39
CA LEU A 113 32.07 32.27 40.68
C LEU A 113 32.96 31.70 41.81
N LYS A 114 33.27 30.41 41.77
CA LYS A 114 34.18 29.73 42.72
C LYS A 114 35.64 30.18 42.58
N PHE A 115 36.08 30.55 41.38
CA PHE A 115 37.44 31.02 41.13
C PHE A 115 37.61 32.53 41.33
N CYS A 116 36.52 33.31 41.33
CA CYS A 116 36.53 34.74 41.65
C CYS A 116 36.51 35.05 43.16
N MET A 117 36.18 34.07 44.00
CA MET A 117 36.19 34.13 45.48
C MET A 117 37.48 33.54 46.04
#